data_AF-A0A6G7RU30-F1
#
_entry.id   AF-A0A6G7RU30-F1
#
_cell.length_a   1.000
_cell.length_b   1.000
_cell.length_c   1.000
_cell.angle_alpha   90.00
_cell.angle_beta   90.00
_cell.angle_gamma   90.00
#
_symmetry.space_group_name_H-M   'P 1'
#
loop_
_entity.id
_entity.type
_entity.pdbx_description
1 polymer ?
#
loop_
_entity_poly.entity_id
_entity_poly.type
_entity_poly.pdbx_seq_one_letter_code
_entity_poly.pdbx_strand_id
1 'polypeptide(L)'
;MGTHILNNYIFKALDAYPYELEKATEAINYALSYNEKDTMALCLKGRIYAETLKDYDKAKIIYTEALAENINAFHIYPHYINVLLWNEDYEEAERFIDFALKVKGSDKVELYHKKALNKIKLAKRFNYDSSNIYDLKESESRIKDKMPKKAKKKKK
;
A
#
# COMPACT_ATOMS: atom_id res chain seq x y z
N MET A 1 -29.06 3.26 -12.49
CA MET A 1 -29.04 1.92 -11.88
C MET A 1 -27.64 1.28 -11.78
N GLY A 2 -26.62 1.73 -12.54
CA GLY A 2 -25.28 1.08 -12.54
C GLY A 2 -24.39 1.31 -11.30
N THR A 3 -24.52 2.44 -10.60
CA THR A 3 -23.68 2.76 -9.42
C THR A 3 -23.92 1.85 -8.22
N HIS A 4 -25.15 1.33 -8.06
CA HIS A 4 -25.52 0.50 -6.91
C HIS A 4 -25.02 -0.95 -7.02
N ILE A 5 -24.82 -1.44 -8.25
CA ILE A 5 -24.30 -2.79 -8.54
C ILE A 5 -22.79 -2.80 -8.42
N LEU A 6 -22.12 -1.76 -8.94
CA LEU A 6 -20.67 -1.57 -8.83
C LEU A 6 -20.21 -1.63 -7.36
N ASN A 7 -20.93 -0.93 -6.48
CA ASN A 7 -20.63 -0.91 -5.06
C ASN A 7 -20.76 -2.30 -4.39
N ASN A 8 -21.66 -3.17 -4.86
CA ASN A 8 -21.89 -4.48 -4.23
C ASN A 8 -20.70 -5.43 -4.42
N TYR A 9 -20.11 -5.49 -5.61
CA TYR A 9 -18.96 -6.36 -5.87
C TYR A 9 -17.69 -5.88 -5.16
N ILE A 10 -17.52 -4.56 -5.02
CA ILE A 10 -16.42 -3.99 -4.24
C ILE A 10 -16.56 -4.38 -2.75
N PHE A 11 -17.76 -4.29 -2.17
CA PHE A 11 -17.97 -4.71 -0.78
C PHE A 11 -17.71 -6.21 -0.59
N LYS A 12 -18.19 -7.06 -1.51
CA LYS A 12 -17.89 -8.50 -1.49
C LYS A 12 -16.39 -8.77 -1.55
N ALA A 13 -15.66 -8.05 -2.40
CA ALA A 13 -14.21 -8.18 -2.50
C ALA A 13 -13.51 -7.75 -1.19
N LEU A 14 -13.94 -6.66 -0.58
CA LEU A 14 -13.42 -6.15 0.69
C LEU A 14 -13.67 -7.10 1.86
N ASP A 15 -14.87 -7.69 1.92
CA ASP A 15 -15.24 -8.65 2.98
C ASP A 15 -14.46 -9.98 2.83
N ALA A 16 -14.22 -10.42 1.60
CA ALA A 16 -13.50 -11.66 1.31
C ALA A 16 -11.97 -11.51 1.49
N TYR A 17 -11.39 -10.38 1.09
CA TYR A 17 -9.95 -10.18 1.13
C TYR A 17 -9.44 -9.89 2.56
N PRO A 18 -8.34 -10.51 3.03
CA PRO A 18 -7.39 -11.38 2.30
C PRO A 18 -7.63 -12.89 2.46
N TYR A 19 -8.71 -13.31 3.12
CA TYR A 19 -8.85 -14.69 3.60
C TYR A 19 -9.48 -15.63 2.56
N GLU A 20 -10.41 -15.13 1.76
CA GLU A 20 -11.11 -15.89 0.71
C GLU A 20 -10.68 -15.38 -0.67
N LEU A 21 -9.44 -15.67 -1.05
CA LEU A 21 -8.79 -15.08 -2.22
C LEU A 21 -9.54 -15.34 -3.54
N GLU A 22 -10.07 -16.54 -3.74
CA GLU A 22 -10.85 -16.89 -4.93
C GLU A 22 -12.09 -16.01 -5.07
N LYS A 23 -12.90 -15.92 -4.00
CA LYS A 23 -14.09 -15.06 -3.96
C LYS A 23 -13.74 -13.58 -4.13
N ALA A 24 -12.66 -13.13 -3.50
CA ALA A 24 -12.18 -11.76 -3.66
C ALA A 24 -11.81 -11.48 -5.12
N THR A 25 -11.07 -12.39 -5.76
CA THR A 25 -10.62 -12.24 -7.15
C THR A 25 -11.80 -12.26 -8.12
N GLU A 26 -12.76 -13.15 -7.92
CA GLU A 26 -13.99 -13.21 -8.72
C GLU A 26 -14.78 -11.90 -8.59
N ALA A 27 -15.01 -11.42 -7.37
CA ALA A 27 -15.70 -10.16 -7.13
C ALA A 27 -14.97 -8.94 -7.72
N ILE A 28 -13.63 -8.91 -7.63
CA ILE A 28 -12.81 -7.87 -8.27
C ILE A 28 -12.97 -7.90 -9.79
N ASN A 29 -12.91 -9.07 -10.42
CA ASN A 29 -13.06 -9.22 -11.87
C ASN A 29 -14.46 -8.78 -12.34
N TYR A 30 -15.51 -9.11 -11.58
CA TYR A 30 -16.85 -8.60 -11.86
C TYR A 30 -16.91 -7.08 -11.70
N ALA A 31 -16.34 -6.48 -10.65
CA ALA A 31 -16.32 -5.03 -10.50
C ALA A 31 -15.63 -4.35 -11.69
N LEU A 32 -14.47 -4.88 -12.11
CA LEU A 32 -13.69 -4.35 -13.23
C LEU A 32 -14.35 -4.54 -14.59
N SER A 33 -15.21 -5.55 -14.78
CA SER A 33 -15.96 -5.71 -16.03
C SER A 33 -17.05 -4.63 -16.21
N TYR A 34 -17.55 -4.07 -15.11
CA TYR A 34 -18.46 -2.91 -15.15
C TYR A 34 -17.72 -1.56 -15.21
N ASN A 35 -16.58 -1.45 -14.53
CA ASN A 35 -15.72 -0.27 -14.57
C ASN A 35 -14.26 -0.69 -14.47
N GLU A 36 -13.58 -0.76 -15.61
CA GLU A 36 -12.18 -1.19 -15.71
C GLU A 36 -11.21 -0.28 -14.94
N LYS A 37 -11.63 0.95 -14.65
CA LYS A 37 -10.83 1.96 -13.95
C LYS A 37 -11.26 2.18 -12.50
N ASP A 38 -12.06 1.28 -11.93
CA ASP A 38 -12.45 1.39 -10.53
C ASP A 38 -11.22 1.32 -9.62
N THR A 39 -10.90 2.46 -9.00
CA THR A 39 -9.68 2.61 -8.19
C THR A 39 -9.66 1.71 -6.96
N MET A 40 -10.82 1.28 -6.42
CA MET A 40 -10.88 0.37 -5.28
C MET A 40 -10.61 -1.06 -5.73
N ALA A 41 -11.25 -1.49 -6.83
CA ALA A 41 -11.03 -2.81 -7.41
C ALA A 41 -9.59 -2.96 -7.91
N LEU A 42 -9.04 -1.96 -8.59
CA LEU A 42 -7.62 -1.94 -9.00
C LEU A 42 -6.69 -1.93 -7.79
N CYS A 43 -7.02 -1.21 -6.70
CA CYS A 43 -6.23 -1.27 -5.48
C CYS A 43 -6.18 -2.68 -4.89
N LEU A 44 -7.32 -3.37 -4.78
CA LEU A 44 -7.38 -4.74 -4.28
C LEU A 44 -6.65 -5.72 -5.21
N LYS A 45 -6.79 -5.55 -6.52
CA LYS A 45 -6.04 -6.33 -7.52
C LYS A 45 -4.54 -6.15 -7.33
N GLY A 46 -4.06 -4.91 -7.25
CA GLY A 46 -2.65 -4.60 -7.01
C GLY A 46 -2.12 -5.20 -5.71
N ARG A 47 -2.95 -5.24 -4.65
CA ARG A 47 -2.61 -5.89 -3.39
C ARG A 47 -2.49 -7.40 -3.52
N ILE A 48 -3.35 -8.07 -4.31
CA ILE A 48 -3.21 -9.50 -4.59
C ILE A 48 -1.87 -9.78 -5.29
N TYR A 49 -1.54 -9.02 -6.35
CA TYR A 49 -0.27 -9.19 -7.06
C TYR A 49 0.94 -8.97 -6.13
N ALA A 50 0.92 -7.93 -5.30
CA ALA A 50 2.04 -7.61 -4.41
C ALA A 50 2.13 -8.50 -3.16
N GLU A 51 1.03 -8.63 -2.41
CA GLU A 51 1.01 -9.25 -1.08
C GLU A 51 0.97 -10.78 -1.19
N THR A 52 0.26 -11.32 -2.18
CA THR A 52 0.07 -12.77 -2.36
C THR A 52 1.03 -13.34 -3.40
N LEU A 53 1.06 -12.76 -4.61
CA LEU A 53 1.82 -13.33 -5.73
C LEU A 53 3.29 -12.88 -5.77
N LYS A 54 3.65 -11.85 -4.98
CA LYS A 54 4.98 -11.22 -4.98
C LYS A 54 5.43 -10.72 -6.36
N ASP A 55 4.47 -10.43 -7.22
CA ASP A 55 4.68 -9.87 -8.56
C ASP A 55 4.61 -8.35 -8.45
N TYR A 56 5.72 -7.76 -8.01
CA TYR A 56 5.81 -6.33 -7.72
C TYR A 56 5.71 -5.49 -8.99
N ASP A 57 6.29 -5.93 -10.11
CA ASP A 57 6.23 -5.21 -11.39
C ASP A 57 4.79 -5.07 -11.89
N LYS A 58 4.00 -6.16 -11.87
CA LYS A 58 2.57 -6.04 -12.23
C LYS A 58 1.80 -5.19 -11.23
N ALA A 59 2.08 -5.29 -9.94
CA ALA A 59 1.42 -4.46 -8.94
C ALA A 59 1.71 -2.96 -9.18
N LYS A 60 2.95 -2.59 -9.53
CA LYS A 60 3.31 -1.21 -9.90
C LYS A 60 2.45 -0.72 -11.06
N ILE A 61 2.37 -1.49 -12.15
CA ILE A 61 1.57 -1.16 -13.33
C ILE A 61 0.11 -0.88 -12.91
N ILE A 62 -0.52 -1.82 -12.19
CA ILE A 62 -1.92 -1.69 -11.76
C ILE A 62 -2.14 -0.44 -10.89
N TYR A 63 -1.24 -0.15 -9.94
CA TYR A 63 -1.36 1.04 -9.11
C TYR A 63 -1.17 2.33 -9.90
N THR A 64 -0.23 2.36 -10.85
CA THR A 64 -0.03 3.54 -11.71
C THR A 64 -1.21 3.78 -12.64
N GLU A 65 -1.84 2.72 -13.18
CA GLU A 65 -3.07 2.82 -13.97
C GLU A 65 -4.22 3.42 -13.14
N ALA A 66 -4.40 2.93 -11.91
CA ALA A 66 -5.44 3.43 -11.02
C ALA A 66 -5.21 4.90 -10.61
N LEU A 67 -3.96 5.28 -10.35
CA LEU A 67 -3.60 6.66 -9.99
C LEU A 67 -3.65 7.62 -11.19
N ALA A 68 -3.45 7.12 -12.41
CA ALA A 68 -3.64 7.89 -13.63
C ALA A 68 -5.12 8.28 -13.84
N GLU A 69 -6.06 7.40 -13.45
CA GLU A 69 -7.48 7.72 -13.48
C GLU A 69 -7.87 8.70 -12.37
N ASN A 70 -7.42 8.46 -11.13
CA ASN A 70 -7.72 9.34 -10.01
C ASN A 70 -6.52 9.49 -9.08
N ILE A 71 -5.82 10.61 -9.24
CA ILE A 71 -4.66 10.93 -8.41
C ILE A 71 -5.02 11.12 -6.93
N ASN A 72 -6.28 11.40 -6.60
CA ASN A 72 -6.79 11.54 -5.23
C ASN A 72 -7.30 10.21 -4.65
N ALA A 73 -7.02 9.06 -5.28
CA ALA A 73 -7.26 7.73 -4.73
C ALA A 73 -6.29 7.40 -3.58
N PHE A 74 -6.43 8.12 -2.45
CA PHE A 74 -5.47 8.08 -1.34
C PHE A 74 -5.32 6.70 -0.71
N HIS A 75 -6.34 5.84 -0.80
CA HIS A 75 -6.27 4.45 -0.34
C HIS A 75 -5.19 3.65 -1.04
N ILE A 76 -4.76 4.03 -2.25
CA ILE A 76 -3.69 3.36 -3.01
C ILE A 76 -2.30 3.71 -2.50
N TYR A 77 -2.10 4.95 -2.02
CA TYR A 77 -0.77 5.51 -1.76
C TYR A 77 0.07 4.61 -0.85
N PRO A 78 -0.45 4.12 0.30
CA PRO A 78 0.35 3.30 1.21
C PRO A 78 0.78 1.97 0.60
N HIS A 79 -0.09 1.38 -0.23
CA HIS A 79 0.15 0.09 -0.86
C HIS A 79 1.14 0.21 -2.01
N TYR A 80 1.02 1.26 -2.84
CA TYR A 80 1.99 1.50 -3.89
C TYR A 80 3.38 1.80 -3.32
N ILE A 81 3.47 2.64 -2.27
CA ILE A 81 4.75 2.89 -1.59
C ILE A 81 5.32 1.59 -1.01
N ASN A 82 4.50 0.72 -0.42
CA ASN A 82 4.98 -0.57 0.08
C ASN A 82 5.57 -1.43 -1.05
N VAL A 83 4.93 -1.46 -2.22
CA VAL A 83 5.46 -2.21 -3.38
C VAL A 83 6.80 -1.68 -3.81
N LEU A 84 6.95 -0.36 -3.97
CA LEU A 84 8.24 0.24 -4.31
C LEU A 84 9.31 -0.12 -3.27
N LEU A 85 8.96 -0.08 -1.98
CA LEU A 85 9.88 -0.46 -0.92
C LEU A 85 10.19 -1.96 -0.84
N TRP A 86 9.29 -2.84 -1.27
CA TRP A 86 9.51 -4.30 -1.33
C TRP A 86 10.32 -4.69 -2.56
N ASN A 87 10.14 -3.97 -3.66
CA ASN A 87 10.89 -4.13 -4.91
C ASN A 87 12.24 -3.41 -4.90
N GLU A 88 12.60 -2.77 -3.78
CA GLU A 88 13.83 -1.99 -3.60
C GLU A 88 13.97 -0.75 -4.52
N ASP A 89 12.85 -0.25 -5.04
CA ASP A 89 12.74 0.97 -5.85
C ASP A 89 12.77 2.24 -4.97
N TYR A 90 13.82 2.40 -4.17
CA TYR A 90 13.89 3.41 -3.10
C TYR A 90 13.80 4.86 -3.61
N GLU A 91 14.40 5.15 -4.77
CA GLU A 91 14.34 6.47 -5.39
C GLU A 91 12.94 6.79 -5.91
N GLU A 92 12.27 5.82 -6.51
CA GLU A 92 10.89 5.96 -6.99
C GLU A 92 9.95 6.17 -5.79
N ALA A 93 10.13 5.40 -4.72
CA ALA A 93 9.40 5.56 -3.47
C ALA A 93 9.56 6.99 -2.90
N GLU A 94 10.79 7.52 -2.87
CA GLU A 94 11.04 8.88 -2.40
C GLU A 94 10.35 9.93 -3.26
N ARG A 95 10.50 9.85 -4.60
CA ARG A 95 9.84 10.78 -5.53
C ARG A 95 8.33 10.76 -5.37
N PHE A 96 7.72 9.57 -5.26
CA PHE A 96 6.28 9.45 -5.09
C PHE A 96 5.82 10.00 -3.73
N ILE A 97 6.53 9.72 -2.64
CA ILE A 97 6.20 10.28 -1.32
C ILE A 97 6.27 11.80 -1.31
N ASP A 98 7.29 12.39 -1.94
CA ASP A 98 7.44 13.85 -2.04
C ASP A 98 6.35 14.50 -2.89
N PHE A 99 5.91 13.83 -3.94
CA PHE A 99 4.72 14.20 -4.69
C PHE A 99 3.46 14.13 -3.81
N ALA A 100 3.22 12.99 -3.16
CA ALA A 100 2.04 12.75 -2.34
C ALA A 100 1.93 13.76 -1.17
N LEU A 101 3.05 14.18 -0.59
CA LEU A 101 3.10 15.21 0.44
C LEU A 101 2.62 16.59 -0.04
N LYS A 102 2.58 16.85 -1.35
CA LYS A 102 2.04 18.08 -1.93
C LYS A 102 0.53 18.00 -2.24
N VAL A 103 -0.05 16.81 -2.32
CA VAL A 103 -1.48 16.63 -2.67
C VAL A 103 -2.38 16.97 -1.48
N LYS A 104 -3.38 17.83 -1.67
CA LYS A 104 -4.32 18.22 -0.61
C LYS A 104 -5.21 17.03 -0.23
N GLY A 105 -5.35 16.76 1.06
CA GLY A 105 -6.20 15.68 1.57
C GLY A 105 -5.49 14.33 1.76
N SER A 106 -4.25 14.18 1.32
CA SER A 106 -3.47 12.98 1.59
C SER A 106 -3.12 12.86 3.08
N ASP A 107 -3.01 11.63 3.59
CA ASP A 107 -2.59 11.38 4.97
C ASP A 107 -1.10 11.71 5.16
N LYS A 108 -0.81 12.92 5.66
CA LYS A 108 0.56 13.40 5.86
C LYS A 108 1.30 12.58 6.92
N VAL A 109 0.59 12.11 7.95
CA VAL A 109 1.20 11.33 9.02
C VAL A 109 1.72 10.01 8.47
N GLU A 110 0.89 9.31 7.69
CA GLU A 110 1.29 8.07 7.03
C GLU A 110 2.45 8.30 6.04
N LEU A 111 2.40 9.37 5.24
CA LEU A 111 3.45 9.67 4.27
C LEU A 111 4.81 9.98 4.91
N TYR A 112 4.86 10.79 5.97
CA TYR A 112 6.11 11.02 6.70
C TYR A 112 6.65 9.73 7.33
N HIS A 113 5.76 8.86 7.84
CA HIS A 113 6.17 7.55 8.34
C HIS A 113 6.79 6.69 7.22
N LYS A 114 6.17 6.63 6.03
CA LYS A 114 6.74 5.92 4.88
C LYS A 114 8.08 6.52 4.44
N LYS A 115 8.22 7.86 4.48
CA LYS A 115 9.48 8.55 4.17
C LYS A 115 10.61 8.13 5.10
N ALA A 116 10.34 8.09 6.41
CA ALA A 116 11.30 7.63 7.41
C ALA A 116 11.70 6.17 7.18
N LEU A 117 10.72 5.30 6.91
CA LEU A 117 10.98 3.89 6.59
C LEU A 117 11.88 3.73 5.36
N ASN A 118 11.65 4.52 4.30
CA ASN A 118 12.50 4.51 3.10
C ASN A 118 13.95 4.85 3.46
N LYS A 119 14.18 5.92 4.24
CA LYS A 119 15.53 6.31 4.68
C LYS A 119 16.21 5.25 5.53
N ILE A 120 15.48 4.58 6.42
CA ILE A 120 16.02 3.47 7.23
C ILE A 120 16.43 2.30 6.33
N LYS A 121 15.62 1.92 5.34
CA LYS A 121 15.96 0.85 4.39
C LYS A 121 17.20 1.18 3.58
N LEU A 122 17.27 2.41 3.06
CA LEU A 122 18.43 2.89 2.31
C LEU A 122 19.70 2.86 3.18
N ALA A 123 19.61 3.35 4.43
CA ALA A 123 20.72 3.31 5.38
C ALA A 123 21.20 1.88 5.64
N LYS A 124 20.29 0.91 5.83
CA LYS A 124 20.66 -0.50 6.02
C LYS A 124 21.40 -1.10 4.82
N ARG A 125 21.05 -0.72 3.58
CA ARG A 125 21.70 -1.22 2.36
C ARG A 125 23.16 -0.76 2.24
N PHE A 126 23.46 0.46 2.65
CA PHE A 126 24.81 1.05 2.57
C PHE A 126 25.60 0.93 3.87
N ASN A 127 25.11 0.16 4.83
CA ASN A 127 25.76 -0.01 6.11
C ASN A 127 26.71 -1.22 6.10
N TYR A 128 28.01 -0.94 6.06
CA TYR A 128 29.08 -1.93 6.07
C TYR A 128 29.78 -2.05 7.44
N ASP A 129 29.32 -1.31 8.47
CA ASP A 129 29.92 -1.30 9.81
C ASP A 129 28.92 -1.79 10.88
N SER A 130 29.36 -2.78 11.65
CA SER A 130 28.67 -3.39 12.79
C SER A 130 28.10 -2.39 13.81
N SER A 131 28.79 -1.26 14.05
CA SER A 131 28.37 -0.26 15.03
C SER A 131 27.11 0.49 14.57
N ASN A 132 27.09 0.96 13.32
CA ASN A 132 25.93 1.63 12.71
C ASN A 132 24.69 0.71 12.61
N ILE A 133 24.86 -0.62 12.52
CA ILE A 133 23.74 -1.58 12.47
C ILE A 133 22.97 -1.58 13.79
N TYR A 134 23.68 -1.41 14.91
CA TYR A 134 23.09 -1.34 16.24
C TYR A 134 22.18 -0.11 16.38
N ASP A 135 22.68 1.06 15.98
CA ASP A 135 21.95 2.34 16.08
C ASP A 135 20.68 2.37 15.22
N LEU A 136 20.73 1.75 14.03
CA LEU A 136 19.55 1.60 13.16
C LEU A 136 18.49 0.68 13.77
N LYS A 137 18.90 -0.44 14.38
CA LYS A 137 17.96 -1.34 15.08
C LYS A 137 17.32 -0.64 16.27
N GLU A 138 18.09 0.14 17.02
CA GLU A 138 17.59 0.89 18.16
C GLU A 138 16.58 1.96 17.73
N SER A 139 16.89 2.72 16.69
CA SER A 139 16.00 3.73 16.11
C SER A 139 14.69 3.11 15.63
N GLU A 140 14.75 1.96 14.96
CA GLU A 140 13.56 1.21 14.54
C GLU A 140 12.72 0.74 15.73
N SER A 141 13.35 0.25 16.80
CA SER A 141 12.67 -0.16 18.04
C SER A 141 11.95 1.01 18.70
N ARG A 142 12.65 2.15 18.84
CA ARG A 142 12.08 3.36 19.47
C ARG A 142 10.89 3.92 18.69
N ILE A 143 10.94 3.86 17.36
CA ILE A 143 9.80 4.27 16.51
C ILE A 143 8.61 3.34 16.79
N LYS A 144 8.83 2.02 16.77
CA LYS A 144 7.79 1.01 17.05
C LYS A 144 7.17 1.16 18.44
N ASP A 145 7.98 1.44 19.45
CA ASP A 145 7.51 1.59 20.84
C ASP A 145 6.65 2.85 21.05
N LYS A 146 6.95 3.92 20.31
CA LYS A 146 6.18 5.18 20.37
C LYS A 146 4.93 5.17 19.48
N MET A 147 4.71 4.12 18.70
CA MET A 147 3.47 3.98 17.93
C MET A 147 2.28 3.68 18.86
N PRO A 148 1.10 4.26 18.58
CA PRO A 148 -0.11 3.91 19.32
C PRO A 148 -0.39 2.41 19.17
N LYS A 149 -0.42 1.69 20.30
CA LYS A 149 -0.70 0.25 20.31
C LYS A 149 -2.12 0.03 19.82
N LYS A 150 -2.30 -0.83 18.80
CA LYS A 150 -3.64 -1.25 18.34
C LYS A 150 -4.47 -1.73 19.53
N ALA A 151 -5.66 -1.18 19.70
CA ALA A 151 -6.60 -1.60 20.73
C ALA A 151 -6.83 -3.12 20.59
N LYS A 152 -6.53 -3.89 21.64
CA LYS A 152 -6.80 -5.33 21.66
C LYS A 152 -8.31 -5.51 21.56
N LYS A 153 -8.80 -6.13 20.47
CA LYS A 153 -10.20 -6.57 20.38
C LYS A 153 -10.47 -7.49 21.57
N LYS A 154 -11.44 -7.12 22.43
CA LYS A 154 -11.94 -8.02 23.48
C LYS A 154 -12.46 -9.27 22.77
N LYS A 155 -11.86 -10.43 23.06
CA LYS A 155 -12.41 -11.72 22.65
C LYS A 155 -13.79 -11.87 23.30
N LYS A 156 -14.81 -12.08 22.46
CA LYS A 156 -16.12 -12.57 22.89
C LYS A 156 -16.01 -14.03 23.27
#